data_AF-A0A0F8X2Z8-F1
#
_entry.id   AF-A0A0F8X2Z8-F1
#
_cell.length_a   1.000
_cell.length_b   1.000
_cell.length_c   1.000
_cell.angle_alpha   90.00
_cell.angle_beta   90.00
_cell.angle_gamma   90.00
#
_symmetry.space_group_name_H-M   'P 1'
#
loop_
_entity.id
_entity.type
_entity.pdbx_description
1 polymer ?
#
loop_
_entity_poly.entity_id
_entity_poly.type
_entity_poly.pdbx_seq_one_letter_code
_entity_poly.pdbx_strand_id
1 'polypeptide(L)'
;MVRIRNYFLFILFLSIFLFVGMVLRAQDSRNGYWFPPYDTLRIFVIYAEMVNDPDDPKWIQGWVPGSLPPDPGFLFDHSLLPGEGPRGVITKYYHQASFGRYVVLGDHYPEMVSIDFSEVRGRGVEQVLKKVADTQEDDIISQHGYSVNKGDFDFISTSKMGSPKTIEPDSLIDIVMVIWRVNSRMTTNLSAGFCSTGKKMQRMKDMKGMNSYSSFVNKDYKRYTIIRHEFSHLLLGGNNFHTGGAGAGTKTFMSDVGG
;
A
#
# COMPACT_ATOMS: atom_id res chain seq x y z
N MET A 1 16.89 -27.68 -51.09
CA MET A 1 16.47 -26.43 -50.41
C MET A 1 15.32 -26.59 -49.41
N VAL A 2 14.34 -27.47 -49.66
CA VAL A 2 13.15 -27.66 -48.76
C VAL A 2 13.51 -28.23 -47.37
N ARG A 3 14.46 -29.16 -47.27
CA ARG A 3 14.86 -29.77 -45.98
C ARG A 3 15.44 -28.76 -44.98
N ILE A 4 16.29 -27.83 -45.42
CA ILE A 4 16.95 -26.84 -44.54
C ILE A 4 15.93 -25.85 -43.96
N ARG A 5 14.88 -25.51 -44.73
CA ARG A 5 13.80 -24.62 -44.28
C ARG A 5 12.97 -25.21 -43.14
N ASN A 6 12.77 -26.54 -43.15
CA ASN A 6 11.99 -27.23 -42.12
C ASN A 6 12.75 -27.35 -40.79
N TYR A 7 14.08 -27.55 -40.82
CA TYR A 7 14.88 -27.54 -39.60
C TYR A 7 14.96 -26.15 -38.96
N PHE A 8 15.08 -25.10 -39.76
CA PHE A 8 15.08 -23.73 -39.24
C PHE A 8 13.75 -23.36 -38.57
N LEU A 9 12.62 -23.70 -39.19
CA LEU A 9 11.29 -23.47 -38.61
C LEU A 9 11.07 -24.29 -37.32
N PHE A 10 11.57 -25.53 -37.28
CA PHE A 10 11.48 -26.36 -36.08
C PHE A 10 12.33 -25.80 -34.92
N ILE A 11 13.57 -25.38 -35.19
CA ILE A 11 14.44 -24.76 -34.18
C ILE A 11 13.85 -23.44 -33.69
N LEU A 12 13.33 -22.60 -34.59
CA LEU A 12 12.66 -21.35 -34.22
C LEU A 12 11.44 -21.61 -33.34
N PHE A 13 10.60 -22.58 -33.70
CA PHE A 13 9.43 -22.96 -32.90
C PHE A 13 9.83 -23.48 -31.51
N LEU A 14 10.86 -24.35 -31.44
CA LEU A 14 11.39 -24.87 -30.17
C LEU A 14 11.98 -23.75 -29.30
N SER A 15 12.66 -22.79 -29.91
CA SER A 15 13.24 -21.63 -29.22
C SER A 15 12.16 -20.73 -28.62
N ILE A 16 11.08 -20.46 -29.37
CA ILE A 16 9.91 -19.72 -28.88
C ILE A 16 9.24 -20.49 -27.73
N PHE A 17 9.08 -21.80 -27.85
CA PHE A 17 8.44 -22.62 -26.83
C PHE A 17 9.24 -22.66 -25.51
N LEU A 18 10.57 -22.80 -25.61
CA LEU A 18 11.47 -22.76 -24.45
C LEU A 18 11.49 -21.38 -23.79
N PHE A 19 11.44 -20.30 -24.58
CA PHE A 19 11.39 -18.93 -24.07
C PHE A 19 10.07 -18.63 -23.34
N VAL A 20 8.93 -19.05 -23.89
CA VAL A 20 7.61 -18.90 -23.26
C VAL A 20 7.52 -19.69 -21.94
N GLY A 21 8.08 -20.90 -21.91
CA GLY A 21 8.14 -21.73 -20.69
C GLY A 21 8.95 -21.11 -19.55
N MET A 22 10.03 -20.39 -19.86
CA MET A 22 10.83 -19.66 -18.84
C MET A 22 10.10 -18.43 -18.29
N VAL A 23 9.38 -17.69 -19.12
CA VAL A 23 8.62 -16.50 -18.68
C VAL A 23 7.44 -16.88 -17.78
N LEU A 24 6.73 -17.98 -18.07
CA LEU A 24 5.64 -18.47 -17.22
C LEU A 24 6.12 -19.09 -15.91
N ARG A 25 7.32 -19.69 -15.90
CA ARG A 25 7.97 -20.20 -14.67
C ARG A 25 8.41 -19.11 -13.69
N ALA A 26 8.46 -17.85 -14.12
CA ALA A 26 8.84 -16.74 -13.25
C ALA A 26 7.67 -16.20 -12.42
N GLN A 27 6.42 -16.60 -12.69
CA GLN A 27 5.25 -16.17 -11.90
C GLN A 27 4.88 -17.23 -10.86
N ASP A 28 4.97 -16.87 -9.58
CA ASP A 28 4.74 -17.75 -8.44
C ASP A 28 4.14 -16.94 -7.28
N SER A 29 3.18 -17.52 -6.55
CA SER A 29 2.55 -16.86 -5.40
C SER A 29 3.55 -16.57 -4.27
N ARG A 30 4.65 -17.32 -4.18
CA ARG A 30 5.75 -17.09 -3.24
C ARG A 30 6.47 -15.76 -3.46
N ASN A 31 6.37 -15.18 -4.66
CA ASN A 31 6.95 -13.88 -4.98
C ASN A 31 5.98 -12.71 -4.70
N GLY A 32 4.79 -13.02 -4.18
CA GLY A 32 3.72 -12.07 -3.92
C GLY A 32 3.08 -11.50 -5.18
N TYR A 33 1.92 -10.88 -5.00
CA TYR A 33 1.17 -10.25 -6.07
C TYR A 33 1.86 -8.98 -6.54
N TRP A 34 1.71 -7.86 -5.84
CA TRP A 34 2.33 -6.58 -6.17
C TRP A 34 3.59 -6.30 -5.35
N PHE A 35 3.61 -6.70 -4.08
CA PHE A 35 4.73 -6.56 -3.15
C PHE A 35 5.26 -7.91 -2.71
N PRO A 36 6.54 -8.01 -2.28
CA PRO A 36 7.06 -9.27 -1.76
C PRO A 36 6.36 -9.61 -0.43
N PRO A 37 6.04 -10.90 -0.18
CA PRO A 37 5.46 -11.35 1.09
C PRO A 37 6.55 -11.66 2.12
N TYR A 38 7.69 -10.97 2.04
CA TYR A 38 8.90 -11.14 2.85
C TYR A 38 9.69 -9.83 2.86
N ASP A 39 10.74 -9.76 3.68
CA ASP A 39 11.54 -8.56 3.94
C ASP A 39 10.75 -7.45 4.65
N THR A 40 11.25 -6.21 4.59
CA THR A 40 10.64 -5.04 5.25
C THR A 40 10.09 -4.08 4.19
N LEU A 41 8.86 -3.63 4.41
CA LEU A 41 8.25 -2.53 3.67
C LEU A 41 7.98 -1.39 4.65
N ARG A 42 8.24 -0.13 4.26
CA ARG A 42 7.80 1.05 5.03
C ARG A 42 6.77 1.85 4.26
N ILE A 43 5.59 1.99 4.86
CA ILE A 43 4.46 2.74 4.29
C ILE A 43 4.60 4.22 4.69
N PHE A 44 4.48 5.13 3.72
CA PHE A 44 4.31 6.55 4.02
C PHE A 44 2.82 6.84 4.27
N VAL A 45 2.46 7.13 5.52
CA VAL A 45 1.07 7.33 5.94
C VAL A 45 0.73 8.81 5.94
N ILE A 46 -0.44 9.18 5.42
CA ILE A 46 -0.97 10.54 5.47
C ILE A 46 -2.36 10.49 6.10
N TYR A 47 -2.52 11.15 7.24
CA TYR A 47 -3.84 11.36 7.83
C TYR A 47 -4.51 12.57 7.16
N ALA A 48 -5.78 12.40 6.77
CA ALA A 48 -6.51 13.41 6.03
C ALA A 48 -7.96 13.56 6.52
N GLU A 49 -8.59 14.67 6.20
CA GLU A 49 -10.02 14.90 6.43
C GLU A 49 -10.63 15.73 5.30
N MET A 50 -11.90 15.48 5.00
CA MET A 50 -12.71 16.41 4.22
C MET A 50 -13.36 17.44 5.15
N VAL A 51 -12.93 18.70 5.05
CA VAL A 51 -13.61 19.80 5.73
C VAL A 51 -14.89 20.14 4.99
N ASN A 52 -15.91 20.59 5.72
CA ASN A 52 -17.24 20.86 5.18
C ASN A 52 -17.92 19.65 4.52
N ASP A 53 -17.49 18.43 4.85
CA ASP A 53 -18.18 17.21 4.45
C ASP A 53 -19.57 17.15 5.11
N PRO A 54 -20.67 17.02 4.34
CA PRO A 54 -22.02 17.01 4.87
C PRO A 54 -22.33 15.81 5.77
N ASP A 55 -21.58 14.71 5.65
CA ASP A 55 -21.74 13.50 6.46
C ASP A 55 -20.68 13.39 7.57
N ASP A 56 -19.95 14.48 7.86
CA ASP A 56 -19.06 14.55 9.02
C ASP A 56 -19.89 14.57 10.30
N PRO A 57 -19.83 13.51 11.13
CA PRO A 57 -20.60 13.46 12.37
C PRO A 57 -20.11 14.48 13.41
N LYS A 58 -19.05 15.26 13.10
CA LYS A 58 -18.34 16.24 13.94
C LYS A 58 -17.63 15.63 15.14
N TRP A 59 -18.25 14.65 15.76
CA TRP A 59 -17.68 13.81 16.79
C TRP A 59 -17.52 12.39 16.26
N ILE A 60 -16.28 11.94 16.20
CA ILE A 60 -15.95 10.54 16.02
C ILE A 60 -15.12 10.11 17.22
N GLN A 61 -15.41 8.94 17.78
CA GLN A 61 -14.86 8.47 19.04
C GLN A 61 -13.33 8.67 19.12
N GLY A 62 -12.91 9.69 19.85
CA GLY A 62 -11.51 10.05 20.07
C GLY A 62 -10.83 10.84 18.94
N TRP A 63 -11.34 10.91 17.70
CA TRP A 63 -10.68 11.63 16.60
C TRP A 63 -11.33 12.99 16.32
N VAL A 64 -10.75 14.03 16.91
CA VAL A 64 -11.21 15.42 16.80
C VAL A 64 -10.95 15.98 15.38
N PRO A 65 -11.86 16.79 14.80
CA PRO A 65 -11.60 17.48 13.54
C PRO A 65 -10.31 18.32 13.58
N GLY A 66 -9.55 18.35 12.48
CA GLY A 66 -8.33 19.14 12.36
C GLY A 66 -7.11 18.58 13.10
N SER A 67 -7.21 17.46 13.81
CA SER A 67 -6.09 16.84 14.51
C SER A 67 -5.76 15.47 13.95
N LEU A 68 -4.51 15.03 14.13
CA LEU A 68 -4.16 13.61 14.01
C LEU A 68 -5.02 12.74 14.95
N PRO A 69 -5.17 11.43 14.68
CA PRO A 69 -5.84 10.54 15.64
C PRO A 69 -5.05 10.51 16.97
N PRO A 70 -5.69 10.14 18.10
CA PRO A 70 -5.02 10.13 19.42
C PRO A 70 -3.77 9.27 19.50
N ASP A 71 -3.71 8.21 18.69
CA ASP A 71 -2.57 7.31 18.58
C ASP A 71 -2.28 7.02 17.10
N PRO A 72 -1.55 7.92 16.42
CA PRO A 72 -1.20 7.75 15.00
C PRO A 72 -0.32 6.53 14.73
N GLY A 73 0.39 6.03 15.76
CA GLY A 73 1.23 4.84 15.72
C GLY A 73 0.47 3.53 15.99
N PHE A 74 -0.84 3.58 16.26
CA PHE A 74 -1.64 2.39 16.57
C PHE A 74 -1.53 1.30 15.47
N LEU A 75 -1.49 1.73 14.20
CA LEU A 75 -1.50 0.80 13.07
C LEU A 75 -0.13 0.19 12.80
N PHE A 76 0.94 0.97 12.88
CA PHE A 76 2.26 0.56 12.44
C PHE A 76 3.33 0.96 13.44
N ASP A 77 4.29 0.07 13.67
CA ASP A 77 5.58 0.49 14.22
C ASP A 77 6.36 1.25 13.13
N HIS A 78 7.00 2.36 13.50
CA HIS A 78 7.87 3.12 12.58
C HIS A 78 9.24 2.44 12.39
N SER A 79 9.69 1.71 13.43
CA SER A 79 10.89 0.88 13.44
C SER A 79 10.70 -0.33 14.34
N LEU A 80 11.45 -1.40 14.07
CA LEU A 80 11.52 -2.58 14.94
C LEU A 80 13.00 -2.92 15.16
N LEU A 81 13.50 -2.79 16.39
CA LEU A 81 14.88 -3.17 16.69
C LEU A 81 15.01 -4.69 16.88
N PRO A 82 16.21 -5.28 16.67
CA PRO A 82 16.42 -6.69 16.94
C PRO A 82 16.03 -7.07 18.37
N GLY A 83 15.14 -8.05 18.51
CA GLY A 83 14.63 -8.53 19.80
C GLY A 83 13.39 -7.80 20.32
N GLU A 84 12.92 -6.73 19.67
CA GLU A 84 11.65 -6.09 20.00
C GLU A 84 10.46 -6.84 19.40
N GLY A 85 9.35 -6.89 20.14
CA GLY A 85 8.07 -7.36 19.63
C GLY A 85 7.29 -6.21 18.98
N PRO A 86 6.63 -6.43 17.83
CA PRO A 86 5.83 -5.40 17.17
C PRO A 86 4.63 -4.99 18.03
N ARG A 87 4.36 -3.69 18.09
CA ARG A 87 3.25 -3.09 18.86
C ARG A 87 2.12 -2.61 17.96
N GLY A 88 2.45 -2.05 16.80
CA GLY A 88 1.49 -1.62 15.80
C GLY A 88 0.66 -2.82 15.30
N VAL A 89 -0.65 -2.68 15.24
CA VAL A 89 -1.53 -3.84 15.00
C VAL A 89 -1.34 -4.47 13.62
N ILE A 90 -1.04 -3.67 12.59
CA ILE A 90 -0.74 -4.16 11.24
C ILE A 90 0.66 -4.75 11.19
N THR A 91 1.66 -4.07 11.76
CA THR A 91 3.04 -4.59 11.86
C THR A 91 3.04 -5.95 12.54
N LYS A 92 2.37 -6.06 13.70
CA LYS A 92 2.23 -7.30 14.46
C LYS A 92 1.55 -8.39 13.66
N TYR A 93 0.44 -8.08 12.97
CA TYR A 93 -0.28 -9.07 12.17
C TYR A 93 0.61 -9.70 11.10
N TYR A 94 1.28 -8.89 10.27
CA TYR A 94 2.12 -9.41 9.18
C TYR A 94 3.40 -10.06 9.69
N HIS A 95 4.00 -9.54 10.76
CA HIS A 95 5.14 -10.17 11.42
C HIS A 95 4.77 -11.56 11.96
N GLN A 96 3.64 -11.71 12.63
CA GLN A 96 3.21 -13.00 13.17
C GLN A 96 2.78 -13.98 12.07
N ALA A 97 1.94 -13.55 11.13
CA ALA A 97 1.44 -14.40 10.04
C ALA A 97 2.53 -14.88 9.07
N SER A 98 3.69 -14.22 9.05
CA SER A 98 4.85 -14.60 8.25
C SER A 98 5.93 -15.32 9.06
N PHE A 99 5.69 -15.63 10.33
CA PHE A 99 6.70 -16.16 11.26
C PHE A 99 7.98 -15.32 11.31
N GLY A 100 7.81 -13.99 11.32
CA GLY A 100 8.90 -13.01 11.39
C GLY A 100 9.60 -12.74 10.05
N ARG A 101 9.11 -13.32 8.94
CA ARG A 101 9.76 -13.16 7.62
C ARG A 101 9.36 -11.89 6.87
N TYR A 102 8.26 -11.25 7.29
CA TYR A 102 7.73 -10.05 6.65
C TYR A 102 7.39 -9.00 7.71
N VAL A 103 7.92 -7.79 7.52
CA VAL A 103 7.72 -6.66 8.45
C VAL A 103 7.10 -5.50 7.67
N VAL A 104 5.90 -5.10 8.09
CA VAL A 104 5.24 -3.90 7.55
C VAL A 104 5.39 -2.78 8.56
N LEU A 105 6.28 -1.86 8.28
CA LEU A 105 6.47 -0.63 9.05
C LEU A 105 5.66 0.50 8.42
N GLY A 106 5.46 1.56 9.18
CA GLY A 106 4.83 2.77 8.68
C GLY A 106 5.20 3.97 9.52
N ASP A 107 5.42 5.10 8.86
CA ASP A 107 5.51 6.37 9.55
C ASP A 107 4.65 7.41 8.83
N HIS A 108 4.19 8.41 9.57
CA HIS A 108 3.18 9.33 9.09
C HIS A 108 3.72 10.73 8.86
N TYR A 109 3.10 11.45 7.92
CA TYR A 109 3.21 12.89 7.81
C TYR A 109 2.78 13.54 9.14
N PRO A 110 3.52 14.51 9.68
CA PRO A 110 3.31 15.04 11.04
C PRO A 110 2.03 15.88 11.21
N GLU A 111 1.35 16.24 10.12
CA GLU A 111 0.17 17.10 10.16
C GLU A 111 -1.06 16.44 9.55
N MET A 112 -2.24 16.87 10.00
CA MET A 112 -3.51 16.51 9.38
C MET A 112 -3.67 17.24 8.05
N VAL A 113 -3.97 16.51 6.97
CA VAL A 113 -4.24 17.09 5.66
C VAL A 113 -5.74 17.34 5.47
N SER A 114 -6.16 18.59 5.65
CA SER A 114 -7.54 19.01 5.43
C SER A 114 -7.77 19.41 3.97
N ILE A 115 -8.78 18.85 3.30
CA ILE A 115 -9.19 19.20 1.92
C ILE A 115 -10.66 19.63 1.95
N ASP A 116 -11.02 20.72 1.26
CA ASP A 116 -12.43 21.14 1.22
C ASP A 116 -13.28 20.17 0.39
N PHE A 117 -14.44 19.79 0.92
CA PHE A 117 -15.36 18.86 0.27
C PHE A 117 -15.80 19.31 -1.13
N SER A 118 -15.88 20.63 -1.37
CA SER A 118 -16.25 21.22 -2.65
C SER A 118 -15.15 21.11 -3.71
N GLU A 119 -13.88 20.99 -3.30
CA GLU A 119 -12.72 20.85 -4.19
C GLU A 119 -12.56 19.42 -4.73
N VAL A 120 -13.25 18.45 -4.10
CA VAL A 120 -13.13 17.04 -4.45
C VAL A 120 -14.36 16.51 -5.17
N ARG A 121 -14.15 16.05 -6.41
CA ARG A 121 -15.18 15.35 -7.22
C ARG A 121 -15.16 13.83 -7.08
N GLY A 122 -14.04 13.26 -6.64
CA GLY A 122 -13.82 11.80 -6.50
C GLY A 122 -13.41 11.41 -5.08
N ARG A 123 -12.48 10.47 -4.93
CA ARG A 123 -12.06 9.97 -3.61
C ARG A 123 -11.05 10.86 -2.86
N GLY A 124 -10.52 11.91 -3.49
CA GLY A 124 -9.70 12.94 -2.81
C GLY A 124 -8.20 12.64 -2.65
N VAL A 125 -7.72 11.45 -3.03
CA VAL A 125 -6.32 11.04 -2.84
C VAL A 125 -5.35 11.98 -3.57
N GLU A 126 -5.67 12.37 -4.81
CA GLU A 126 -4.81 13.26 -5.62
C GLU A 126 -4.61 14.63 -4.96
N GLN A 127 -5.67 15.17 -4.37
CA GLN A 127 -5.66 16.44 -3.67
C GLN A 127 -4.79 16.36 -2.41
N VAL A 128 -4.88 15.27 -1.64
CA VAL A 128 -4.03 15.03 -0.47
C VAL A 128 -2.56 14.96 -0.87
N LEU A 129 -2.24 14.12 -1.86
CA LEU A 129 -0.87 13.97 -2.35
C LEU A 129 -0.32 15.31 -2.87
N LYS A 130 -1.14 16.08 -3.60
CA LYS A 130 -0.74 17.38 -4.14
C LYS A 130 -0.46 18.36 -2.99
N LYS A 131 -1.34 18.42 -1.99
CA LYS A 131 -1.17 19.30 -0.84
C LYS A 131 0.10 19.00 -0.04
N VAL A 132 0.46 17.73 0.12
CA VAL A 132 1.71 17.33 0.78
C VAL A 132 2.93 17.59 -0.11
N ALA A 133 2.83 17.39 -1.43
CA ALA A 133 3.93 17.66 -2.36
C ALA A 133 4.25 19.17 -2.48
N ASP A 134 3.23 20.03 -2.38
CA ASP A 134 3.33 21.49 -2.58
C ASP A 134 3.71 22.29 -1.33
N THR A 135 4.08 21.61 -0.23
CA THR A 135 4.65 22.29 0.94
C THR A 135 5.91 23.08 0.52
N GLN A 136 6.20 24.20 1.19
CA GLN A 136 7.35 25.05 0.84
C GLN A 136 8.70 24.41 1.16
N GLU A 137 8.71 23.37 1.98
CA GLU A 137 9.91 22.60 2.34
C GLU A 137 10.47 21.84 1.13
N ASP A 138 11.79 21.73 1.04
CA ASP A 138 12.46 20.98 -0.03
C ASP A 138 12.24 19.46 0.07
N ASP A 139 11.93 18.97 1.26
CA ASP A 139 11.72 17.57 1.58
C ASP A 139 10.40 17.36 2.35
N ILE A 140 9.92 16.12 2.39
CA ILE A 140 8.83 15.70 3.25
C ILE A 140 9.45 14.81 4.33
N ILE A 141 9.42 15.31 5.56
CA ILE A 141 9.91 14.59 6.74
C ILE A 141 8.71 14.02 7.51
N SER A 142 8.74 12.71 7.77
CA SER A 142 7.73 12.05 8.60
C SER A 142 7.92 12.37 10.08
N GLN A 143 6.95 11.99 10.91
CA GLN A 143 6.93 12.25 12.35
C GLN A 143 8.20 11.83 13.09
N HIS A 144 8.84 10.73 12.66
CA HIS A 144 10.05 10.20 13.29
C HIS A 144 11.34 10.50 12.49
N GLY A 145 11.28 11.41 11.53
CA GLY A 145 12.47 11.93 10.85
C GLY A 145 12.89 11.19 9.58
N TYR A 146 12.04 10.29 9.04
CA TYR A 146 12.32 9.66 7.73
C TYR A 146 12.05 10.65 6.60
N SER A 147 12.91 10.61 5.59
CA SER A 147 12.91 11.53 4.46
C SER A 147 12.40 10.84 3.19
N VAL A 148 11.43 11.49 2.54
CA VAL A 148 10.96 11.06 1.22
C VAL A 148 12.09 11.19 0.19
N ASN A 149 12.84 12.30 0.19
CA ASN A 149 13.93 12.52 -0.77
C ASN A 149 15.12 11.56 -0.61
N LYS A 150 15.38 11.05 0.61
CA LYS A 150 16.43 10.06 0.87
C LYS A 150 16.01 8.63 0.54
N GLY A 151 14.78 8.41 0.10
CA GLY A 151 14.29 7.08 -0.24
C GLY A 151 13.97 6.22 0.98
N ASP A 152 13.67 6.81 2.15
CA ASP A 152 13.32 6.04 3.35
C ASP A 152 11.99 5.27 3.23
N PHE A 153 11.29 5.42 2.11
CA PHE A 153 10.04 4.76 1.73
C PHE A 153 10.11 4.11 0.33
N ASP A 154 11.31 3.88 -0.21
CA ASP A 154 11.57 3.27 -1.53
C ASP A 154 12.57 2.13 -1.36
N PHE A 155 12.06 0.91 -1.18
CA PHE A 155 12.88 -0.28 -0.92
C PHE A 155 12.83 -1.27 -2.07
N ILE A 156 11.78 -1.22 -2.90
CA ILE A 156 11.48 -2.29 -3.86
C ILE A 156 11.24 -1.73 -5.25
N SER A 157 11.91 -2.34 -6.22
CA SER A 157 11.69 -1.96 -7.61
C SER A 157 10.41 -2.57 -8.15
N THR A 158 9.73 -1.81 -9.00
CA THR A 158 8.49 -2.26 -9.60
C THR A 158 8.73 -3.46 -10.51
N SER A 159 8.02 -4.56 -10.28
CA SER A 159 8.05 -5.73 -11.15
C SER A 159 6.64 -6.23 -11.49
N LYS A 160 6.55 -7.25 -12.34
CA LYS A 160 5.27 -7.83 -12.76
C LYS A 160 4.63 -8.61 -11.61
N MET A 161 3.30 -8.72 -11.66
CA MET A 161 2.54 -9.52 -10.70
C MET A 161 3.06 -10.96 -10.64
N GLY A 162 3.29 -11.49 -9.44
CA GLY A 162 3.80 -12.86 -9.25
C GLY A 162 5.28 -13.07 -9.62
N SER A 163 5.96 -12.09 -10.21
CA SER A 163 7.40 -12.18 -10.49
C SER A 163 8.21 -11.84 -9.24
N PRO A 164 9.45 -12.36 -9.09
CA PRO A 164 10.34 -11.94 -8.01
C PRO A 164 10.43 -10.40 -7.92
N LYS A 165 10.42 -9.87 -6.69
CA LYS A 165 10.60 -8.45 -6.42
C LYS A 165 12.06 -8.23 -6.04
N THR A 166 12.68 -7.21 -6.59
CA THR A 166 14.07 -6.87 -6.24
C THR A 166 14.03 -5.82 -5.13
N ILE A 167 14.78 -6.06 -4.05
CA ILE A 167 14.94 -5.12 -2.94
C ILE A 167 15.98 -4.07 -3.34
N GLU A 168 15.59 -3.21 -4.26
CA GLU A 168 16.39 -2.10 -4.77
C GLU A 168 15.46 -0.89 -5.03
N PRO A 169 15.85 0.32 -4.62
CA PRO A 169 15.05 1.52 -4.85
C PRO A 169 14.92 1.85 -6.35
N ASP A 170 13.75 2.35 -6.77
CA ASP A 170 13.48 2.75 -8.18
C ASP A 170 13.06 4.23 -8.37
N SER A 171 13.23 5.03 -7.33
CA SER A 171 12.78 6.42 -7.19
C SER A 171 11.26 6.58 -7.18
N LEU A 172 10.52 5.54 -6.79
CA LEU A 172 9.10 5.59 -6.49
C LEU A 172 8.90 5.23 -5.02
N ILE A 173 8.11 6.03 -4.31
CA ILE A 173 7.66 5.62 -2.97
C ILE A 173 6.91 4.30 -3.13
N ASP A 174 7.28 3.27 -2.36
CA ASP A 174 6.70 1.94 -2.52
C ASP A 174 5.17 2.01 -2.39
N ILE A 175 4.69 2.59 -1.29
CA ILE A 175 3.27 2.84 -1.06
C ILE A 175 3.04 4.08 -0.21
N VAL A 176 2.08 4.91 -0.67
CA VAL A 176 1.48 5.96 0.15
C VAL A 176 0.09 5.52 0.62
N MET A 177 -0.19 5.62 1.92
CA MET A 177 -1.47 5.26 2.51
C MET A 177 -2.18 6.49 3.08
N VAL A 178 -3.31 6.85 2.49
CA VAL A 178 -4.15 7.94 3.00
C VAL A 178 -5.22 7.39 3.94
N ILE A 179 -5.26 7.88 5.18
CA ILE A 179 -6.25 7.49 6.17
C ILE A 179 -7.12 8.71 6.50
N TRP A 180 -8.37 8.63 6.06
CA TRP A 180 -9.37 9.66 6.24
C TRP A 180 -10.07 9.51 7.58
N ARG A 181 -10.10 10.60 8.34
CA ARG A 181 -11.04 10.80 9.45
C ARG A 181 -12.48 10.76 8.93
N VAL A 182 -12.74 11.55 7.88
CA VAL A 182 -14.03 11.65 7.17
C VAL A 182 -13.81 11.91 5.67
N ASN A 183 -14.58 11.21 4.84
CA ASN A 183 -14.62 11.38 3.38
C ASN A 183 -15.85 10.65 2.80
N SER A 184 -17.00 11.32 2.76
CA SER A 184 -18.26 10.76 2.26
C SER A 184 -18.30 10.54 0.75
N ARG A 185 -17.40 11.19 0.00
CA ARG A 185 -17.18 10.88 -1.42
C ARG A 185 -16.63 9.46 -1.63
N MET A 186 -15.94 8.92 -0.64
CA MET A 186 -15.46 7.53 -0.67
C MET A 186 -16.46 6.58 -0.01
N THR A 187 -16.94 6.89 1.19
CA THR A 187 -18.00 6.12 1.85
C THR A 187 -18.59 6.88 3.03
N THR A 188 -19.86 6.62 3.34
CA THR A 188 -20.48 7.04 4.60
C THR A 188 -20.31 6.00 5.71
N ASN A 189 -19.87 4.78 5.38
CA ASN A 189 -19.62 3.71 6.34
C ASN A 189 -18.50 4.06 7.33
N LEU A 190 -18.45 3.34 8.45
CA LEU A 190 -17.43 3.52 9.50
C LEU A 190 -16.02 3.15 9.03
N SER A 191 -15.94 2.20 8.10
CA SER A 191 -14.69 1.60 7.63
C SER A 191 -14.85 1.10 6.20
N ALA A 192 -14.12 1.68 5.26
CA ALA A 192 -13.99 1.18 3.89
C ALA A 192 -12.69 1.72 3.28
N GLY A 193 -12.20 1.10 2.23
CA GLY A 193 -11.05 1.61 1.51
C GLY A 193 -10.69 0.76 0.32
N PHE A 194 -9.49 0.97 -0.18
CA PHE A 194 -8.92 0.20 -1.27
C PHE A 194 -7.40 0.35 -1.28
N CYS A 195 -6.74 -0.64 -1.86
CA CYS A 195 -5.35 -0.55 -2.31
C CYS A 195 -5.30 -0.58 -3.84
N SER A 196 -4.57 0.33 -4.45
CA SER A 196 -4.37 0.36 -5.89
C SER A 196 -3.03 -0.28 -6.23
N THR A 197 -3.06 -1.31 -7.07
CA THR A 197 -1.86 -1.71 -7.81
C THR A 197 -1.63 -0.73 -8.97
N GLY A 198 -0.38 -0.50 -9.34
CA GLY A 198 -0.01 0.36 -10.45
C GLY A 198 0.57 1.71 -10.03
N LYS A 199 1.56 2.14 -10.82
CA LYS A 199 2.29 3.39 -10.60
C LYS A 199 1.38 4.59 -10.68
N LYS A 200 1.52 5.50 -9.73
CA LYS A 200 0.97 6.86 -9.81
C LYS A 200 2.12 7.83 -9.99
N MET A 201 2.26 8.36 -11.21
CA MET A 201 3.34 9.27 -11.62
C MET A 201 3.12 10.72 -11.17
N GLN A 202 2.52 10.90 -9.99
CA GLN A 202 2.40 12.19 -9.33
C GLN A 202 3.65 12.40 -8.48
N ARG A 203 4.54 13.29 -8.93
CA ARG A 203 5.81 13.59 -8.26
C ARG A 203 5.57 14.00 -6.80
N MET A 204 6.37 13.47 -5.90
CA MET A 204 6.38 13.79 -4.47
C MET A 204 7.80 14.22 -4.12
N LYS A 205 8.05 15.54 -4.15
CA LYS A 205 9.41 16.13 -4.03
C LYS A 205 10.37 15.49 -5.04
N ASP A 206 11.48 14.88 -4.64
CA ASP A 206 12.44 14.27 -5.58
C ASP A 206 12.05 12.88 -6.09
N MET A 207 10.99 12.29 -5.54
CA MET A 207 10.48 11.00 -5.98
C MET A 207 9.63 11.15 -7.25
N LYS A 208 9.84 10.27 -8.24
CA LYS A 208 9.12 10.27 -9.53
C LYS A 208 7.61 10.01 -9.37
N GLY A 209 7.21 9.46 -8.22
CA GLY A 209 5.85 9.13 -7.88
C GLY A 209 5.81 8.03 -6.84
N MET A 210 4.81 7.16 -6.94
CA MET A 210 4.65 6.00 -6.07
C MET A 210 4.28 4.74 -6.86
N ASN A 211 4.77 3.59 -6.40
CA ASN A 211 4.53 2.29 -7.00
C ASN A 211 3.10 1.79 -6.69
N SER A 212 2.58 2.11 -5.51
CA SER A 212 1.19 1.85 -5.09
C SER A 212 0.66 3.00 -4.24
N TYR A 213 -0.66 3.08 -4.10
CA TYR A 213 -1.29 3.94 -3.12
C TYR A 213 -2.54 3.28 -2.56
N SER A 214 -2.96 3.70 -1.38
CA SER A 214 -4.18 3.22 -0.73
C SER A 214 -4.93 4.36 -0.05
N SER A 215 -6.22 4.15 0.17
CA SER A 215 -7.08 5.15 0.79
C SER A 215 -8.17 4.49 1.61
N PHE A 216 -8.30 4.92 2.86
CA PHE A 216 -9.21 4.31 3.84
C PHE A 216 -10.00 5.38 4.58
N VAL A 217 -11.32 5.23 4.70
CA VAL A 217 -12.08 5.89 5.75
C VAL A 217 -12.00 4.99 6.97
N ASN A 218 -11.51 5.54 8.08
CA ASN A 218 -11.42 4.84 9.35
C ASN A 218 -11.89 5.77 10.46
N LYS A 219 -13.22 5.93 10.58
CA LYS A 219 -13.83 6.88 11.51
C LYS A 219 -13.30 6.64 12.94
N ASP A 220 -13.25 5.38 13.38
CA ASP A 220 -12.87 4.98 14.74
C ASP A 220 -11.35 4.93 15.02
N TYR A 221 -10.49 5.28 14.05
CA TYR A 221 -9.00 5.15 14.00
C TYR A 221 -8.40 3.77 14.33
N LYS A 222 -9.00 2.99 15.23
CA LYS A 222 -8.63 1.65 15.67
C LYS A 222 -9.14 0.53 14.76
N ARG A 223 -9.91 0.84 13.71
CA ARG A 223 -10.41 -0.20 12.78
C ARG A 223 -9.35 -0.53 11.74
N TYR A 224 -8.59 -1.57 12.03
CA TYR A 224 -7.52 -2.06 11.17
C TYR A 224 -7.96 -3.19 10.21
N THR A 225 -9.16 -3.78 10.41
CA THR A 225 -9.62 -4.93 9.62
C THR A 225 -9.65 -4.64 8.12
N ILE A 226 -10.17 -3.47 7.71
CA ILE A 226 -10.20 -3.12 6.28
C ILE A 226 -8.81 -2.83 5.74
N ILE A 227 -7.94 -2.19 6.53
CA ILE A 227 -6.57 -1.87 6.12
C ILE A 227 -5.80 -3.16 5.87
N ARG A 228 -5.89 -4.11 6.82
CA ARG A 228 -5.36 -5.47 6.69
C ARG A 228 -5.92 -6.18 5.46
N HIS A 229 -7.24 -6.14 5.27
CA HIS A 229 -7.92 -6.79 4.14
C HIS A 229 -7.38 -6.29 2.80
N GLU A 230 -7.43 -4.97 2.59
CA GLU A 230 -7.07 -4.34 1.32
C GLU A 230 -5.56 -4.40 1.07
N PHE A 231 -4.74 -4.24 2.11
CA PHE A 231 -3.28 -4.35 1.96
C PHE A 231 -2.86 -5.78 1.58
N SER A 232 -3.54 -6.81 2.11
CA SER A 232 -3.28 -8.19 1.71
C SER A 232 -3.52 -8.44 0.22
N HIS A 233 -4.34 -7.65 -0.47
CA HIS A 233 -4.47 -7.77 -1.92
C HIS A 233 -3.15 -7.48 -2.66
N LEU A 234 -2.29 -6.63 -2.09
CA LEU A 234 -0.97 -6.33 -2.65
C LEU A 234 0.01 -7.50 -2.48
N LEU A 235 -0.28 -8.45 -1.59
CA LEU A 235 0.62 -9.56 -1.28
C LEU A 235 0.14 -10.88 -1.87
N LEU A 236 -1.14 -11.20 -1.71
CA LEU A 236 -1.66 -12.55 -1.92
C LEU A 236 -2.45 -12.70 -3.22
N GLY A 237 -2.89 -11.57 -3.80
CA GLY A 237 -3.66 -11.53 -5.03
C GLY A 237 -4.71 -10.43 -4.98
N GLY A 238 -5.08 -9.88 -6.14
CA GLY A 238 -6.14 -8.87 -6.25
C GLY A 238 -7.53 -9.37 -5.82
N ASN A 239 -8.60 -8.76 -6.33
CA ASN A 239 -9.98 -9.05 -5.88
C ASN A 239 -10.44 -10.52 -5.98
N ASN A 240 -9.67 -11.41 -6.60
CA ASN A 240 -9.92 -12.84 -6.60
C ASN A 240 -9.54 -13.52 -5.27
N PHE A 241 -8.80 -12.86 -4.39
CA PHE A 241 -8.32 -13.38 -3.10
C PHE A 241 -8.70 -12.45 -1.95
N HIS A 242 -9.68 -12.84 -1.13
CA HIS A 242 -10.12 -12.04 0.02
C HIS A 242 -9.59 -12.65 1.33
N THR A 243 -8.99 -11.83 2.20
CA THR A 243 -8.42 -12.29 3.49
C THR A 243 -8.89 -11.45 4.67
N GLY A 244 -8.74 -11.91 5.91
CA GLY A 244 -9.08 -11.08 7.07
C GLY A 244 -10.58 -10.90 7.35
N GLY A 245 -11.43 -11.81 6.86
CA GLY A 245 -12.82 -11.97 7.31
C GLY A 245 -13.88 -11.04 6.70
N ALA A 246 -13.52 -10.14 5.77
CA ALA A 246 -14.45 -9.26 5.06
C ALA A 246 -14.30 -9.40 3.53
N GLY A 247 -15.35 -9.11 2.74
CA GLY A 247 -15.27 -9.11 1.27
C GLY A 247 -16.55 -9.56 0.53
N ALA A 248 -16.74 -9.09 -0.70
CA ALA A 248 -17.83 -9.49 -1.60
C ALA A 248 -17.26 -10.41 -2.72
N GLY A 249 -17.43 -11.73 -2.59
CA GLY A 249 -16.95 -12.69 -3.59
C GLY A 249 -16.91 -14.15 -3.10
N THR A 250 -16.58 -15.07 -4.01
CA THR A 250 -16.39 -16.51 -3.72
C THR A 250 -15.15 -16.69 -2.83
N LYS A 251 -15.35 -17.35 -1.69
CA LYS A 251 -14.48 -17.22 -0.51
C LYS A 251 -13.34 -18.26 -0.51
N THR A 252 -12.09 -17.81 -0.56
CA THR A 252 -10.91 -18.63 -0.22
C THR A 252 -10.16 -17.90 0.89
N PHE A 253 -10.36 -18.32 2.15
CA PHE A 253 -9.87 -17.58 3.32
C PHE A 253 -8.49 -18.04 3.79
N MET A 254 -7.68 -17.08 4.23
CA MET A 254 -6.78 -17.27 5.38
C MET A 254 -7.48 -16.69 6.63
N SER A 255 -7.38 -17.39 7.75
CA SER A 255 -8.01 -17.06 9.04
C SER A 255 -7.65 -15.64 9.53
N ASP A 256 -8.58 -14.99 10.22
CA ASP A 256 -8.42 -13.68 10.86
C ASP A 256 -7.53 -13.70 12.10
N VAL A 257 -7.28 -14.89 12.66
CA VAL A 257 -6.53 -15.12 13.90
C VAL A 257 -5.02 -15.33 13.65
N GLY A 258 -4.56 -15.20 12.41
CA GLY A 258 -3.18 -15.51 12.02
C GLY A 258 -3.02 -16.97 11.61
N GLY A 259 -2.18 -17.19 10.60
CA GLY A 259 -1.66 -18.50 10.23
C GLY A 259 -0.25 -18.66 10.80
#